data_AF-A0A1G1J487-F1
#
_entry.id   AF-A0A1G1J487-F1
#
_cell.length_a   1.000
_cell.length_b   1.000
_cell.length_c   1.000
_cell.angle_alpha   90.00
_cell.angle_beta   90.00
_cell.angle_gamma   90.00
#
_symmetry.space_group_name_H-M   'P 1'
#
loop_
_entity.id
_entity.type
_entity.pdbx_description
1 polymer ?
#
loop_
_entity_poly.entity_id
_entity_poly.type
_entity_poly.pdbx_seq_one_letter_code
_entity_poly.pdbx_strand_id
1 'polypeptide(L)'
;MEDKKEKFQRVIAVMNREEVDYLDKIGKDALFATGSKLSRIKILRAMVNAIKVLGIDVEKVTNEEDLKNEILKKVSEYREGTL
;
A
#
# COMPACT_ATOMS: atom_id res chain seq x y z
N MET A 1 -28.94 0.68 15.92
CA MET A 1 -27.50 0.46 15.64
C MET A 1 -27.19 1.28 14.41
N GLU A 2 -26.42 2.36 14.54
CA GLU A 2 -26.03 3.19 13.40
C GLU A 2 -25.07 2.41 12.51
N ASP A 3 -25.49 2.14 11.27
CA ASP A 3 -24.60 1.75 10.19
C ASP A 3 -23.56 2.85 9.99
N LYS A 4 -22.36 2.69 10.57
CA LYS A 4 -21.17 3.45 10.16
C LYS A 4 -20.84 3.06 8.72
N LYS A 5 -21.53 3.65 7.75
CA LYS A 5 -21.09 3.65 6.35
C LYS A 5 -19.66 4.16 6.33
N GLU A 6 -18.71 3.32 5.91
CA GLU A 6 -17.33 3.74 5.68
C GLU A 6 -17.35 4.95 4.74
N LYS A 7 -17.00 6.12 5.27
CA LYS A 7 -16.93 7.36 4.49
C LYS A 7 -15.64 7.35 3.69
N PHE A 8 -15.70 6.82 2.47
CA PHE A 8 -14.59 6.94 1.52
C PHE A 8 -14.38 8.41 1.16
N GLN A 9 -13.14 8.87 1.29
CA GLN A 9 -12.70 10.19 0.82
C GLN A 9 -11.90 10.03 -0.47
N ARG A 10 -12.07 10.95 -1.42
CA ARG A 10 -11.32 10.94 -2.68
C ARG A 10 -9.92 11.51 -2.42
N VAL A 11 -8.90 10.76 -2.84
CA VAL A 11 -7.52 11.21 -2.86
C VAL A 11 -7.11 11.43 -4.32
N ILE A 12 -6.46 12.55 -4.61
CA ILE A 12 -5.82 12.81 -5.89
C ILE A 12 -4.32 12.63 -5.67
N ALA A 13 -3.71 11.72 -6.43
CA ALA A 13 -2.28 11.44 -6.35
C ALA A 13 -1.61 11.80 -7.67
N VAL A 14 -0.41 12.36 -7.58
CA VAL A 14 0.48 12.58 -8.72
C VAL A 14 1.58 11.53 -8.61
N MET A 15 1.76 10.78 -9.69
CA MET A 15 2.73 9.69 -9.79
C MET A 15 3.37 9.76 -11.17
N ASN A 16 4.63 9.36 -11.26
CA ASN A 16 5.29 9.26 -12.55
C ASN A 16 4.76 8.05 -13.35
N ARG A 17 5.17 7.95 -14.61
CA ARG A 17 4.69 6.90 -15.51
C ARG A 17 5.07 5.50 -15.03
N GLU A 18 6.29 5.33 -14.52
CA GLU A 18 6.81 4.03 -14.09
C GLU A 18 6.03 3.49 -12.89
N GLU A 19 5.70 4.36 -11.93
CA GLU A 19 4.87 4.03 -10.78
C GLU A 19 3.46 3.60 -11.18
N VAL A 20 2.83 4.34 -12.12
CA VAL A 20 1.50 3.99 -12.62
C VAL A 20 1.53 2.66 -13.39
N ASP A 21 2.55 2.45 -14.22
CA ASP A 21 2.72 1.21 -14.97
C ASP A 21 2.95 0.02 -14.05
N TYR A 22 3.66 0.21 -12.92
CA TYR A 22 3.82 -0.80 -11.89
C TYR A 22 2.48 -1.18 -11.23
N LEU A 23 1.64 -0.19 -10.86
CA LEU A 23 0.30 -0.46 -10.31
C LEU A 23 -0.58 -1.21 -11.32
N ASP A 24 -0.51 -0.85 -12.60
CA ASP A 24 -1.26 -1.54 -13.66
C ASP A 24 -0.76 -2.97 -13.89
N LYS A 25 0.55 -3.20 -13.79
CA LYS A 25 1.13 -4.54 -13.87
C LYS A 25 0.59 -5.43 -12.77
N ILE A 26 0.60 -4.99 -11.51
CA ILE A 26 0.00 -5.75 -10.39
C ILE A 26 -1.46 -6.11 -10.68
N GLY A 27 -2.25 -5.13 -11.16
CA GLY A 27 -3.66 -5.35 -11.47
C GLY A 27 -3.89 -6.35 -12.61
N LYS A 28 -3.04 -6.32 -13.64
CA LYS A 28 -3.06 -7.27 -14.76
C LYS A 28 -2.62 -8.66 -14.32
N ASP A 29 -1.53 -8.77 -13.57
CA ASP A 29 -1.00 -10.04 -13.08
C ASP A 29 -2.04 -10.75 -12.19
N ALA A 30 -2.72 -10.01 -11.32
CA ALA A 30 -3.83 -10.54 -10.53
C ALA A 30 -4.99 -11.04 -11.41
N LEU A 31 -5.35 -10.31 -12.47
CA LEU A 31 -6.40 -10.72 -13.42
C LEU A 31 -6.01 -12.01 -14.16
N PHE A 32 -4.76 -12.11 -14.63
CA PHE A 32 -4.28 -13.30 -15.33
C PHE A 32 -4.17 -14.51 -14.42
N ALA A 33 -3.70 -14.33 -13.18
CA ALA A 33 -3.49 -15.43 -12.25
C ALA A 33 -4.79 -15.92 -11.58
N THR A 34 -5.73 -15.02 -11.29
CA THR A 34 -6.91 -15.33 -10.44
C THR A 34 -8.25 -15.06 -11.10
N GLY A 35 -8.27 -14.51 -12.32
CA GLY A 35 -9.48 -14.06 -13.00
C GLY A 35 -10.09 -12.77 -12.44
N SER A 36 -9.49 -12.19 -11.39
CA SER A 36 -10.00 -10.99 -10.71
C SER A 36 -9.05 -9.80 -10.85
N LYS A 37 -9.54 -8.73 -11.48
CA LYS A 37 -8.75 -7.49 -11.64
C LYS A 37 -8.73 -6.68 -10.34
N LEU A 38 -7.53 -6.39 -9.85
CA LEU A 38 -7.34 -5.38 -8.81
C LEU A 38 -7.24 -3.99 -9.45
N SER A 39 -8.09 -3.06 -9.00
CA SER A 39 -7.99 -1.67 -9.43
C SER A 39 -6.85 -0.96 -8.71
N ARG A 40 -6.30 0.11 -9.32
CA ARG A 40 -5.25 0.94 -8.71
C ARG A 40 -5.61 1.38 -7.28
N ILE A 41 -6.87 1.79 -7.06
CA ILE A 41 -7.36 2.19 -5.73
C ILE A 41 -7.41 1.02 -4.74
N LYS A 42 -7.77 -0.19 -5.18
CA LYS A 42 -7.72 -1.38 -4.31
C LYS A 42 -6.28 -1.72 -3.92
N ILE A 43 -5.34 -1.61 -4.86
CA ILE A 43 -3.91 -1.83 -4.61
C ILE A 43 -3.37 -0.81 -3.60
N LEU A 44 -3.59 0.49 -3.85
CA LEU A 44 -3.16 1.56 -2.94
C LEU A 44 -3.79 1.41 -1.54
N ARG A 45 -5.07 1.06 -1.46
CA ARG A 45 -5.74 0.81 -0.17
C ARG A 45 -5.12 -0.37 0.56
N ALA A 46 -4.82 -1.47 -0.14
CA ALA A 46 -4.16 -2.63 0.45
C ALA A 46 -2.77 -2.28 0.98
N MET A 47 -1.99 -1.49 0.23
CA MET A 47 -0.68 -0.99 0.66
C MET A 47 -0.79 -0.13 1.93
N VAL A 48 -1.71 0.84 1.96
CA VAL A 48 -1.94 1.69 3.16
C VAL A 48 -2.35 0.84 4.36
N ASN A 49 -3.24 -0.13 4.18
CA ASN A 49 -3.67 -1.01 5.26
C ASN A 49 -2.53 -1.90 5.77
N ALA A 50 -1.68 -2.43 4.88
CA ALA A 50 -0.52 -3.21 5.26
C ALA A 50 0.48 -2.37 6.08
N ILE A 51 0.76 -1.14 5.62
CA ILE A 51 1.63 -0.19 6.33
C ILE A 51 1.10 0.13 7.73
N LYS A 52 -0.22 0.31 7.89
CA LYS A 52 -0.84 0.54 9.21
C LYS A 52 -0.61 -0.61 10.19
N VAL A 53 -0.55 -1.85 9.71
CA VAL A 53 -0.31 -3.04 10.55
C VAL A 53 1.16 -3.12 10.97
N LEU A 54 2.09 -2.65 10.14
CA LEU A 54 3.53 -2.69 10.43
C LEU A 54 3.96 -1.78 11.59
N GLY A 55 3.10 -0.89 12.08
CA GLY A 55 3.41 -0.05 13.24
C GLY A 55 4.63 0.85 13.03
N ILE A 56 4.69 1.49 11.85
CA ILE A 56 5.82 2.35 11.44
C ILE A 56 5.93 3.57 12.36
N ASP A 57 7.13 3.82 12.88
CA ASP A 57 7.46 5.03 13.60
C ASP A 57 7.82 6.15 12.61
N VAL A 58 7.00 7.19 12.57
CA VAL A 58 7.17 8.33 11.67
C VAL A 58 7.90 9.50 12.30
N GLU A 59 8.32 9.42 13.58
CA GLU A 59 8.97 10.53 14.28
C GLU A 59 10.26 11.01 13.60
N LYS A 60 10.90 10.14 12.82
CA LYS A 60 12.15 10.44 12.08
C LYS A 60 11.97 10.50 10.56
N VAL A 61 10.74 10.38 10.06
CA VAL A 61 10.45 10.39 8.63
C VAL A 61 10.28 11.84 8.17
N THR A 62 11.24 12.35 7.38
CA THR A 62 11.21 13.75 6.90
C THR A 62 10.85 13.87 5.43
N ASN A 63 10.99 12.78 4.67
CA ASN A 63 10.77 12.75 3.23
C ASN A 63 10.29 11.36 2.77
N GLU A 64 9.96 11.25 1.48
CA GLU A 64 9.43 10.01 0.88
C GLU A 64 10.42 8.83 0.95
N GLU A 65 11.72 9.11 0.81
CA GLU A 65 12.77 8.09 0.87
C GLU A 65 12.94 7.54 2.30
N ASP A 66 12.89 8.40 3.31
CA ASP A 66 12.91 7.99 4.73
C ASP A 66 11.73 7.06 5.03
N LEU A 67 10.53 7.42 4.55
CA LEU A 67 9.33 6.60 4.74
C LEU A 67 9.49 5.23 4.09
N LYS A 68 9.98 5.20 2.85
CA LYS A 68 10.25 3.95 2.12
C LYS A 68 11.23 3.06 2.90
N ASN A 69 12.31 3.64 3.43
CA ASN A 69 13.32 2.91 4.17
C ASN A 69 12.78 2.34 5.49
N GLU A 70 11.96 3.11 6.23
CA GLU A 70 11.35 2.59 7.46
C GLU A 70 10.33 1.47 7.17
N ILE A 71 9.53 1.58 6.08
CA ILE A 71 8.65 0.49 5.62
C ILE A 71 9.47 -0.78 5.36
N LEU A 72 10.56 -0.67 4.60
CA LEU A 72 11.39 -1.83 4.24
C LEU A 72 12.04 -2.47 5.47
N LYS A 73 12.55 -1.65 6.39
CA LYS A 73 13.12 -2.10 7.66
C LYS A 73 12.09 -2.89 8.48
N LYS A 74 10.88 -2.34 8.65
CA LYS A 74 9.79 -3.00 9.38
C LYS A 74 9.34 -4.30 8.73
N VAL A 75 9.33 -4.37 7.39
CA VAL A 75 9.04 -5.61 6.66
C VAL A 75 10.14 -6.67 6.89
N SER A 76 11.41 -6.27 6.98
CA SER A 76 12.51 -7.19 7.32
C SER A 76 12.34 -7.75 8.73
N GLU A 77 12.13 -6.87 9.71
CA GLU A 77 11.88 -7.25 11.12
C GLU A 77 10.68 -8.18 11.24
N TYR A 78 9.58 -7.90 10.52
CA TYR A 78 8.38 -8.73 10.52
C TYR A 78 8.64 -10.14 9.97
N ARG A 79 9.47 -10.26 8.92
CA ARG A 79 9.85 -11.56 8.33
C ARG A 79 10.75 -12.39 9.25
N GLU A 80 11.67 -11.73 9.95
CA GLU A 80 12.57 -12.40 10.89
C GLU A 80 11.85 -12.88 12.15
N GLY A 81 10.82 -12.16 12.61
CA GLY A 81 9.98 -12.58 13.74
C GLY A 81 8.89 -13.61 13.43
N THR A 82 8.70 -14.00 12.16
CA THR A 82 7.72 -15.03 11.73
C THR A 82 8.36 -16.38 11.37
N LEU A 83 9.69 -16.52 11.51
CA LEU A 83 10.45 -17.77 11.42
C LEU A 83 10.86 -18.26 12.81
#